data_AF-A0A3S0PMA8-F1
#
_entry.id   AF-A0A3S0PMA8-F1
#
_cell.length_a   1.000
_cell.length_b   1.000
_cell.length_c   1.000
_cell.angle_alpha   90.00
_cell.angle_beta   90.00
_cell.angle_gamma   90.00
#
_symmetry.space_group_name_H-M   'P 1'
#
loop_
_entity.id
_entity.type
_entity.pdbx_description
1 polymer ?
#
loop_
_entity_poly.entity_id
_entity_poly.type
_entity_poly.pdbx_seq_one_letter_code
_entity_poly.pdbx_strand_id
1 'polypeptide(L)'
;MKNLLLGISNANNHLLKEISIDEALNLCITAIGKSQDIDRCYIFKNETENEKVKLFYIYEWCNEGIDSYLGSPDLNGLSYDNFPGLYQPLSN
;
A
#
# COMPACT_ATOMS: atom_id res chain seq x y z
N MET A 1 6.26 -7.87 16.89
CA MET A 1 6.07 -6.46 16.53
C MET A 1 7.00 -5.61 17.37
N LYS A 2 8.13 -5.18 16.80
CA LYS A 2 9.02 -4.20 17.43
C LYS A 2 8.65 -2.81 16.87
N ASN A 3 8.79 -1.76 17.67
CA ASN A 3 8.71 -0.37 17.19
C ASN A 3 7.43 0.05 16.44
N LEU A 4 6.30 -0.65 16.62
CA LEU A 4 5.04 -0.34 15.92
C LEU A 4 4.58 1.10 16.15
N LEU A 5 4.61 1.55 17.41
CA LEU A 5 4.23 2.92 17.76
C LEU A 5 5.16 3.96 17.13
N LEU A 6 6.46 3.65 16.99
CA LEU A 6 7.41 4.52 16.32
C LEU A 6 7.12 4.60 14.82
N GLY A 7 6.83 3.46 14.17
CA GLY A 7 6.43 3.41 12.77
C GLY A 7 5.17 4.26 12.50
N ILE A 8 4.15 4.11 13.35
CA ILE A 8 2.90 4.90 13.28
C ILE A 8 3.19 6.39 13.48
N SER A 9 3.99 6.75 14.48
CA SER A 9 4.36 8.16 14.75
C SER A 9 5.08 8.80 13.57
N ASN A 10 5.98 8.07 12.91
CA ASN A 10 6.70 8.58 11.74
C ASN A 10 5.77 8.73 10.54
N ALA A 11 4.93 7.73 10.26
CA ALA A 11 3.92 7.81 9.19
C ALA A 11 2.99 9.02 9.39
N ASN A 12 2.47 9.24 10.60
CA ASN A 12 1.63 10.40 10.90
C ASN A 12 2.36 11.73 10.67
N ASN A 13 3.65 11.83 11.02
CA ASN A 13 4.44 13.03 10.76
C ASN A 13 4.56 13.32 9.25
N HIS A 14 4.73 12.31 8.41
CA HIS A 14 4.76 12.47 6.96
C HIS A 14 3.42 12.96 6.41
N LEU A 15 2.31 12.32 6.83
CA LEU A 15 0.97 12.73 6.40
C LEU A 15 0.61 14.19 6.73
N LEU A 16 1.19 14.76 7.79
CA LEU A 16 0.93 16.13 8.24
C LEU A 16 1.85 17.17 7.63
N LYS A 17 3.01 16.78 7.09
CA LYS A 17 4.07 17.70 6.66
C LYS A 17 4.27 17.76 5.16
N GLU A 18 4.05 16.65 4.46
CA GLU A 18 4.29 16.62 3.02
C GLU A 18 3.16 17.33 2.26
N ILE A 19 3.54 18.04 1.20
CA ILE A 19 2.59 18.75 0.33
C ILE A 19 1.92 17.79 -0.65
N SER A 20 2.65 16.75 -1.08
CA SER A 20 2.19 15.74 -2.02
C SER A 20 1.66 14.50 -1.29
N ILE A 21 0.45 14.08 -1.64
CA ILE A 21 -0.13 12.85 -1.10
C ILE A 21 0.67 11.60 -1.52
N ASP A 22 1.18 11.57 -2.75
CA ASP A 22 2.01 10.47 -3.26
C ASP A 22 3.31 10.34 -2.46
N GLU A 23 3.94 11.48 -2.16
CA GLU A 23 5.16 11.52 -1.36
C GLU A 23 4.87 11.10 0.08
N ALA A 24 3.78 11.60 0.66
CA ALA A 24 3.36 11.25 2.01
C ALA A 24 3.13 9.74 2.16
N LEU A 25 2.39 9.13 1.21
CA LEU A 25 2.07 7.69 1.24
C LEU A 25 3.32 6.83 1.05
N ASN A 26 4.22 7.18 0.12
CA ASN A 26 5.50 6.49 -0.07
C ASN A 26 6.38 6.53 1.19
N LEU A 27 6.45 7.68 1.87
CA LEU A 27 7.20 7.82 3.12
C LEU A 27 6.54 7.01 4.26
N CYS A 28 5.20 6.94 4.30
CA CYS A 28 4.48 6.14 5.28
C CYS A 28 4.80 4.64 5.16
N ILE A 29 4.66 4.06 3.97
CA ILE A 29 4.92 2.63 3.76
C ILE A 29 6.40 2.29 4.00
N THR A 30 7.31 3.23 3.69
CA THR A 30 8.73 3.11 4.01
C THR A 30 8.98 3.09 5.52
N ALA A 31 8.38 4.03 6.26
CA ALA A 31 8.53 4.13 7.71
C ALA A 31 7.98 2.89 8.43
N ILE A 32 6.80 2.41 8.00
CA ILE A 32 6.17 1.19 8.53
C ILE A 32 7.06 -0.01 8.23
N GLY A 33 7.45 -0.19 6.97
CA GLY A 33 8.26 -1.32 6.52
C GLY A 33 9.58 -1.44 7.28
N LYS A 34 10.33 -0.35 7.36
CA LYS A 34 11.60 -0.29 8.13
C LYS A 34 11.38 -0.52 9.63
N SER A 35 10.30 0.01 10.22
CA SER A 35 10.02 -0.15 11.65
C SER A 35 9.68 -1.59 12.04
N GLN A 36 9.09 -2.35 11.11
CA GLN A 36 8.61 -3.71 11.33
C GLN A 36 9.59 -4.79 10.86
N ASP A 37 10.72 -4.42 10.26
CA ASP A 37 11.72 -5.35 9.74
C ASP A 37 11.12 -6.33 8.71
N ILE A 38 10.35 -5.78 7.77
CA ILE A 38 9.71 -6.52 6.67
C ILE A 38 10.36 -6.13 5.34
N ASP A 39 10.33 -7.05 4.38
CA ASP A 39 10.98 -6.87 3.08
C ASP A 39 10.20 -5.99 2.10
N ARG A 40 8.89 -5.82 2.33
CA ARG A 40 8.00 -5.09 1.44
C ARG A 40 6.77 -4.52 2.16
N CYS A 41 6.36 -3.31 1.78
CA CYS A 41 5.10 -2.69 2.18
C CYS A 41 4.46 -2.00 0.96
N TYR A 42 3.14 -2.13 0.79
CA TYR A 42 2.46 -1.67 -0.42
C TYR A 42 1.01 -1.26 -0.17
N ILE A 43 0.42 -0.56 -1.13
CA ILE A 43 -0.98 -0.11 -1.10
C ILE A 43 -1.66 -0.53 -2.40
N PHE A 44 -2.78 -1.25 -2.23
CA PHE A 44 -3.77 -1.41 -3.27
C PHE A 44 -4.82 -0.30 -3.16
N LYS A 45 -5.22 0.26 -4.30
CA LYS A 45 -6.31 1.23 -4.41
C LYS A 45 -7.47 0.63 -5.19
N ASN A 46 -8.67 0.90 -4.69
CA ASN A 46 -9.90 0.58 -5.39
C ASN A 46 -10.23 1.67 -6.41
N GLU A 47 -10.50 1.26 -7.64
CA GLU A 47 -11.06 2.14 -8.66
C GLU A 47 -12.26 1.46 -9.34
N THR A 48 -13.24 2.26 -9.73
CA THR A 48 -14.44 1.75 -10.41
C THR A 48 -14.24 1.89 -11.91
N GLU A 49 -14.21 0.77 -12.62
CA GLU A 49 -14.18 0.70 -14.08
C GLU A 49 -15.38 -0.09 -14.59
N ASN A 50 -16.15 0.48 -15.53
CA ASN A 50 -17.32 -0.18 -16.12
C ASN A 50 -18.28 -0.74 -15.04
N GLU A 51 -18.59 0.09 -14.04
CA GLU A 51 -19.48 -0.25 -12.89
C GLU A 51 -18.98 -1.37 -11.98
N LYS A 52 -17.72 -1.81 -12.14
CA LYS A 52 -17.09 -2.83 -11.29
C LYS A 52 -15.90 -2.24 -10.54
N VAL A 53 -15.81 -2.55 -9.25
CA VAL A 53 -14.65 -2.18 -8.43
C VAL A 53 -13.50 -3.14 -8.72
N LYS A 54 -12.31 -2.59 -8.97
CA LYS A 54 -11.07 -3.33 -9.23
C LYS A 54 -9.95 -2.84 -8.32
N LEU A 55 -8.99 -3.74 -8.05
CA LEU A 55 -7.80 -3.51 -7.24
C LEU A 55 -6.61 -3.13 -8.13
N PHE A 56 -5.94 -2.03 -7.80
CA PHE A 56 -4.74 -1.53 -8.47
C PHE A 56 -3.57 -1.42 -7.51
N TYR A 57 -2.40 -1.94 -7.89
CA TYR A 57 -1.18 -1.90 -7.09
C TYR A 57 -0.41 -0.60 -7.37
N ILE A 58 -0.59 0.41 -6.52
CA ILE A 58 -0.21 1.80 -6.85
C ILE A 58 0.97 2.37 -6.06
N TYR A 59 1.31 1.80 -4.90
CA TYR A 59 2.50 2.20 -4.14
C TYR A 59 3.21 0.97 -3.58
N GLU A 60 4.53 1.02 -3.56
CA GLU A 60 5.37 -0.04 -3.03
C GLU A 60 6.68 0.54 -2.48
N TRP A 61 7.09 0.03 -1.33
CA TRP A 61 8.44 0.10 -0.82
C TRP A 61 8.97 -1.32 -0.63
N CYS A 62 10.20 -1.56 -1.10
CA CYS A 62 10.93 -2.81 -0.93
C CYS A 62 12.28 -2.53 -0.25
N ASN A 63 12.81 -3.52 0.46
CA ASN A 63 14.17 -3.47 0.98
C ASN A 63 15.20 -3.59 -0.15
N GLU A 64 16.45 -3.21 0.14
CA GLU A 64 17.54 -3.33 -0.82
C GLU A 64 17.74 -4.80 -1.24
N GLY A 65 17.87 -5.04 -2.55
CA GLY A 65 18.00 -6.39 -3.12
C GLY A 65 16.70 -7.15 -3.34
N ILE A 66 15.53 -6.55 -3.05
CA ILE A 66 14.22 -7.13 -3.32
C ILE A 66 13.62 -6.51 -4.59
N ASP A 67 13.19 -7.36 -5.52
CA ASP A 67 12.54 -6.91 -6.75
C ASP A 67 11.21 -6.20 -6.47
N SER A 68 11.04 -5.06 -7.13
CA SER A 68 9.79 -4.29 -7.11
C SER A 68 8.76 -4.92 -8.04
N TYR A 69 7.51 -4.99 -7.58
CA TYR A 69 6.36 -5.39 -8.40
C TYR A 69 5.49 -4.19 -8.83
N LEU A 70 5.87 -2.97 -8.47
CA LEU A 70 5.21 -1.76 -8.94
C LEU A 70 5.24 -1.69 -10.48
N GLY A 71 4.08 -1.44 -11.08
CA GLY A 71 3.92 -1.45 -12.53
C GLY A 71 3.77 -2.85 -13.16
N SER A 72 3.73 -3.92 -12.35
CA SER A 72 3.42 -5.26 -12.86
C SER A 72 2.02 -5.31 -13.49
N PRO A 73 1.86 -5.80 -14.73
CA PRO A 73 0.55 -5.95 -15.35
C PRO A 73 -0.34 -6.97 -14.61
N ASP A 74 0.28 -7.94 -13.92
CA ASP A 74 -0.42 -9.01 -13.21
C ASP A 74 -1.01 -8.57 -11.87
N LEU A 75 -0.64 -7.38 -11.37
CA LEU A 75 -1.12 -6.83 -10.09
C LEU A 75 -1.99 -5.58 -10.27
N ASN A 76 -2.40 -5.27 -11.51
CA ASN A 76 -3.20 -4.09 -11.82
C ASN A 76 -4.54 -4.46 -12.46
N GLY A 77 -5.62 -3.78 -12.03
CA GLY A 77 -6.96 -3.99 -12.57
C GLY A 77 -7.58 -5.32 -12.19
N LEU A 78 -7.22 -5.88 -11.03
CA LEU A 78 -7.71 -7.19 -10.59
C LEU A 78 -9.17 -7.11 -10.15
N SER A 79 -9.99 -8.07 -10.62
CA SER A 79 -11.37 -8.20 -10.15
C SER A 79 -11.42 -8.83 -8.76
N TYR A 80 -12.30 -8.33 -7.90
CA TYR A 80 -12.63 -8.98 -6.63
C TYR A 80 -13.25 -10.38 -6.81
N ASP A 81 -13.77 -10.70 -8.00
CA ASP A 81 -14.25 -12.05 -8.34
C ASP A 81 -13.12 -13.11 -8.21
N ASN A 82 -11.86 -12.69 -8.41
CA ASN A 82 -10.69 -13.55 -8.25
C ASN A 82 -10.34 -13.80 -6.77
N PHE A 83 -10.91 -13.01 -5.85
CA PHE A 83 -10.67 -13.08 -4.41
C PHE A 83 -12.00 -13.14 -3.63
N PRO A 84 -12.77 -14.24 -3.75
CA PRO A 84 -14.08 -14.34 -3.12
C PRO A 84 -14.01 -14.08 -1.62
N GLY A 85 -14.86 -13.17 -1.13
CA GLY A 85 -14.94 -12.80 0.29
C GLY A 85 -13.98 -11.70 0.75
N LEU A 86 -13.05 -11.23 -0.09
CA LEU A 86 -12.13 -10.13 0.26
C LEU A 86 -12.83 -8.76 0.23
N TYR A 87 -13.80 -8.55 -0.67
CA TYR A 87 -14.46 -7.25 -0.80
C TYR A 87 -15.34 -6.90 0.41
N GLN A 88 -16.16 -7.85 0.89
CA GLN A 88 -17.08 -7.65 2.02
C GLN A 88 -16.47 -6.96 3.25
N PRO A 89 -15.31 -7.38 3.79
CA PRO A 89 -14.72 -6.73 4.96
C PRO A 89 -14.10 -5.36 4.67
N LEU A 90 -13.81 -5.03 3.40
CA LEU A 90 -13.17 -3.77 3.00
C LEU A 90 -14.18 -2.71 2.53
N SER A 91 -15.44 -3.09 2.32
CA SER A 91 -16.50 -2.21 1.84
C SER A 91 -17.35 -1.56 2.94
N ASN A 92 -17.04 -1.82 4.22
CA ASN A 92 -17.81 -1.37 5.39
C ASN A 92 -17.05 -0.32 6.22
#